data_AF-A0A2N6E1J5-F1
#
_entry.id   AF-A0A2N6E1J5-F1
#
_cell.length_a   1.000
_cell.length_b   1.000
_cell.length_c   1.000
_cell.angle_alpha   90.00
_cell.angle_beta   90.00
_cell.angle_gamma   90.00
#
_symmetry.space_group_name_H-M   'P 1'
#
loop_
_entity.id
_entity.type
_entity.pdbx_description
1 polymer ?
#
loop_
_entity_poly.entity_id
_entity_poly.type
_entity_poly.pdbx_seq_one_letter_code
_entity_poly.pdbx_strand_id
1 'polypeptide(L)'
;MQAHTSCETLDENEDVAALRSAWFQRIDHLQQIVTENAGLECATRCTARCCPKSTAIQDPAQAVGHVAIMLPFEREYLLAKTGIPQEKLQYAPLELSPDVNIGVGFITSAKPCPFLTADHGCSIHAIRPLDCRSFPLIPFFCSDGSIAFRVDIECPSAKTISAAFQARLMEIWRNLLPDMPMSYRMLYNKL
;
A
#
# COMPACT_ATOMS: atom_id res chain seq x y z
N MET A 1 -12.82 -7.34 47.10
CA MET A 1 -12.19 -6.20 46.41
C MET A 1 -12.10 -6.53 44.93
N GLN A 2 -13.04 -6.04 44.14
CA GLN A 2 -13.03 -6.20 42.69
C GLN A 2 -12.20 -5.05 42.11
N ALA A 3 -11.13 -5.38 41.39
CA ALA A 3 -10.36 -4.41 40.62
C ALA A 3 -11.12 -4.14 39.32
N HIS A 4 -11.68 -2.93 39.21
CA HIS A 4 -12.13 -2.37 37.95
C HIS A 4 -10.90 -2.00 37.13
N THR A 5 -10.59 -2.78 36.09
CA THR A 5 -9.65 -2.34 35.04
C THR A 5 -10.44 -1.49 34.07
N SER A 6 -10.36 -0.17 34.25
CA SER A 6 -10.82 0.81 33.28
C SER A 6 -10.02 0.68 32.00
N CYS A 7 -10.73 0.39 30.91
CA CYS A 7 -10.22 0.50 29.55
C CYS A 7 -10.00 1.98 29.25
N GLU A 8 -8.77 2.46 29.44
CA GLU A 8 -8.35 3.80 29.04
C GLU A 8 -8.44 3.88 27.50
N THR A 9 -9.48 4.56 27.03
CA THR A 9 -9.51 5.08 25.67
C THR A 9 -8.60 6.31 25.70
N LEU A 10 -7.40 6.17 25.14
CA LEU A 10 -6.51 7.31 24.92
C LEU A 10 -7.24 8.28 24.00
N ASP A 11 -7.56 9.47 24.51
CA ASP A 11 -8.12 10.57 23.72
C ASP A 11 -7.19 10.82 22.52
N GLU A 12 -7.71 10.54 21.32
CA GLU A 12 -6.98 10.78 20.08
C GLU A 12 -6.82 12.30 19.93
N ASN A 13 -5.56 12.76 19.85
CA ASN A 13 -5.26 14.17 19.62
C ASN A 13 -6.04 14.67 18.38
N GLU A 14 -6.79 15.76 18.52
CA GLU A 14 -7.66 16.32 17.48
C GLU A 14 -6.91 16.53 16.14
N ASP A 15 -5.63 16.90 16.22
CA ASP A 15 -4.75 17.06 15.05
C ASP A 15 -4.49 15.73 14.31
N VAL A 16 -4.34 14.63 15.05
CA VAL A 16 -4.15 13.29 14.47
C VAL A 16 -5.44 12.80 13.82
N ALA A 17 -6.58 13.03 14.45
CA ALA A 17 -7.89 12.67 13.90
C ALA A 17 -8.20 13.44 12.60
N ALA A 18 -7.86 14.74 12.56
CA ALA A 18 -7.99 15.58 11.37
C ALA A 18 -7.07 15.09 10.24
N LEU A 19 -5.80 14.80 10.56
CA LEU A 19 -4.82 14.30 9.60
C LEU A 19 -5.23 12.94 9.02
N ARG A 20 -5.69 12.02 9.88
CA ARG A 20 -6.24 10.71 9.46
C ARG A 20 -7.41 10.89 8.50
N SER A 21 -8.34 11.78 8.83
CA SER A 21 -9.52 12.04 8.00
C SER A 21 -9.13 12.60 6.62
N ALA A 22 -8.17 13.52 6.58
CA ALA A 22 -7.63 14.05 5.32
C ALA A 22 -6.96 12.96 4.46
N TRP A 23 -6.21 12.05 5.08
CA TRP A 23 -5.62 10.91 4.36
C TRP A 23 -6.66 9.91 3.87
N PHE A 24 -7.71 9.63 4.64
CA PHE A 24 -8.79 8.73 4.21
C PHE A 24 -9.49 9.29 2.96
N GLN A 25 -9.79 10.59 2.93
CA GLN A 25 -10.36 11.26 1.76
C GLN A 25 -9.41 11.18 0.55
N ARG A 26 -8.11 11.40 0.77
CA ARG A 26 -7.08 11.27 -0.28
C ARG A 26 -7.02 9.85 -0.83
N ILE A 27 -7.04 8.83 0.03
CA ILE A 27 -7.05 7.41 -0.37
C ILE A 27 -8.33 7.07 -1.15
N ASP A 28 -9.50 7.49 -0.68
CA ASP A 28 -10.76 7.28 -1.40
C ASP A 28 -10.71 7.90 -2.81
N HIS A 29 -10.15 9.11 -2.94
CA HIS A 29 -9.94 9.74 -4.25
C HIS A 29 -8.97 8.93 -5.14
N LEU A 30 -7.84 8.49 -4.59
CA LEU A 30 -6.87 7.65 -5.32
C LEU A 30 -7.50 6.36 -5.84
N GLN A 31 -8.37 5.72 -5.05
CA GLN A 31 -9.04 4.50 -5.46
C GLN A 31 -9.95 4.68 -6.66
N GLN A 32 -10.53 5.87 -6.84
CA GLN A 32 -11.41 6.22 -7.95
C GLN A 32 -10.63 6.51 -9.24
N ILE A 33 -9.48 7.19 -9.12
CA ILE A 33 -8.72 7.65 -10.29
C ILE A 33 -7.73 6.61 -10.83
N VAL A 34 -7.36 5.59 -10.04
CA VAL A 34 -6.47 4.50 -10.47
C VAL A 34 -7.30 3.28 -10.89
N THR A 35 -8.03 3.42 -11.99
CA THR A 35 -8.97 2.41 -12.50
C THR A 35 -8.74 2.05 -13.97
N GLU A 36 -7.82 2.71 -14.66
CA GLU A 36 -7.52 2.47 -16.07
C GLU A 36 -6.94 1.06 -16.33
N ASN A 37 -7.09 0.60 -17.58
CA ASN A 37 -6.47 -0.64 -18.03
C ASN A 37 -4.94 -0.45 -18.06
N ALA A 38 -4.24 -1.13 -17.16
CA ALA A 38 -2.78 -1.05 -17.04
C ALA A 38 -2.02 -1.53 -18.29
N GLY A 39 -2.68 -2.25 -19.21
CA GLY A 39 -2.03 -2.94 -20.33
C GLY A 39 -1.25 -4.19 -19.89
N LEU A 40 -1.29 -4.53 -18.59
CA LEU A 40 -0.61 -5.69 -18.05
C LEU A 40 -1.30 -6.98 -18.49
N GLU A 41 -0.54 -7.87 -19.12
CA GLU A 41 -0.98 -9.22 -19.50
C GLU A 41 -0.82 -10.23 -18.33
N CYS A 42 -1.21 -9.82 -17.11
CA CYS A 42 -0.96 -10.62 -15.91
C CYS A 42 -1.56 -12.03 -16.00
N ALA A 43 -2.77 -12.17 -16.56
CA ALA A 43 -3.45 -13.45 -16.65
C ALA A 43 -2.72 -14.48 -17.54
N THR A 44 -1.95 -14.04 -18.53
CA THR A 44 -1.27 -14.91 -19.49
C THR A 44 0.22 -15.04 -19.22
N ARG A 45 0.84 -14.08 -18.52
CA ARG A 45 2.28 -14.02 -18.30
C ARG A 45 2.72 -14.15 -16.85
N CYS A 46 1.86 -13.81 -15.90
CA CYS A 46 2.20 -13.80 -14.49
C CYS A 46 1.70 -15.08 -13.83
N THR A 47 2.56 -15.78 -13.10
CA THR A 47 2.16 -16.87 -12.19
C THR A 47 1.56 -16.31 -10.89
N ALA A 48 0.82 -15.20 -11.00
CA ALA A 48 0.17 -14.51 -9.89
C ALA A 48 1.12 -14.02 -8.76
N ARG A 49 2.33 -13.56 -9.11
CA ARG A 49 3.33 -12.99 -8.17
C ARG A 49 2.90 -11.66 -7.53
N CYS A 50 1.85 -11.00 -8.02
CA CYS A 50 1.41 -9.69 -7.55
C CYS A 50 -0.12 -9.62 -7.49
N CYS A 51 -0.68 -9.61 -6.26
CA CYS A 51 -2.11 -9.42 -5.95
C CYS A 51 -3.10 -9.99 -7.01
N PRO A 52 -3.13 -11.32 -7.18
CA PRO A 52 -3.95 -11.99 -8.19
C PRO A 52 -5.44 -11.67 -8.08
N LYS A 53 -6.09 -11.58 -9.24
CA LYS A 53 -7.55 -11.54 -9.37
C LYS A 53 -8.19 -12.93 -9.46
N SER A 54 -7.42 -13.99 -9.74
CA SER A 54 -7.93 -15.36 -9.90
C SER A 54 -6.83 -16.43 -9.71
N THR A 55 -7.31 -17.66 -9.51
CA THR A 55 -6.72 -18.94 -9.04
C THR A 55 -5.39 -19.44 -9.63
N ALA A 56 -4.64 -18.66 -10.42
CA ALA A 56 -3.42 -19.13 -11.09
C ALA A 56 -2.16 -19.20 -10.19
N ILE A 57 -2.27 -18.98 -8.87
CA ILE A 57 -1.12 -19.15 -7.97
C ILE A 57 -0.79 -20.64 -7.86
N GLN A 58 0.45 -20.98 -8.18
CA GLN A 58 0.99 -22.34 -8.01
C GLN A 58 1.64 -22.52 -6.63
N ASP A 59 2.11 -21.44 -6.00
CA ASP A 59 2.68 -21.44 -4.63
C ASP A 59 2.36 -20.12 -3.89
N PRO A 60 1.55 -20.15 -2.80
CA PRO A 60 1.24 -18.98 -1.97
C PRO A 60 2.45 -18.28 -1.37
N ALA A 61 3.56 -18.99 -1.14
CA ALA A 61 4.80 -18.39 -0.63
C ALA A 61 5.47 -17.46 -1.65
N GLN A 62 5.12 -17.59 -2.94
CA GLN A 62 5.62 -16.75 -4.04
C GLN A 62 4.60 -15.70 -4.52
N ALA A 63 3.44 -15.61 -3.85
CA ALA A 63 2.33 -14.72 -4.23
C ALA A 63 2.64 -13.22 -4.07
N VAL A 64 3.74 -12.88 -3.38
CA VAL A 64 4.20 -11.51 -3.16
C VAL A 64 5.64 -11.39 -3.65
N GLY A 65 5.82 -11.08 -4.93
CA GLY A 65 7.12 -10.72 -5.51
C GLY A 65 7.52 -9.26 -5.29
N HIS A 66 6.58 -8.41 -4.84
CA HIS A 66 6.77 -6.98 -4.59
C HIS A 66 6.44 -6.63 -3.16
N VAL A 67 7.31 -5.87 -2.50
CA VAL A 67 7.00 -5.31 -1.18
C VAL A 67 5.98 -4.19 -1.37
N ALA A 68 4.76 -4.40 -0.90
CA ALA A 68 3.74 -3.36 -0.94
C ALA A 68 3.86 -2.46 0.28
N ILE A 69 4.15 -1.18 0.08
CA ILE A 69 4.27 -0.19 1.15
C ILE A 69 3.04 0.71 1.10
N MET A 70 2.36 0.84 2.24
CA MET A 70 1.14 1.63 2.34
C MET A 70 1.46 3.12 2.46
N LEU A 71 0.58 3.99 1.98
CA LEU A 71 0.61 5.42 2.27
C LEU A 71 0.40 5.69 3.77
N PRO A 72 0.74 6.90 4.27
CA PRO A 72 0.32 7.32 5.60
C PRO A 72 -1.19 7.09 5.80
N PHE A 73 -1.55 6.49 6.93
CA PHE A 73 -2.91 6.10 7.30
C PHE A 73 -3.62 5.06 6.39
N GLU A 74 -2.98 4.56 5.32
CA GLU A 74 -3.60 3.56 4.44
C GLU A 74 -3.73 2.19 5.12
N ARG A 75 -2.89 1.90 6.12
CA ARG A 75 -3.07 0.75 7.02
C ARG A 75 -4.38 0.84 7.77
N GLU A 76 -4.59 1.93 8.50
CA GLU A 76 -5.80 2.19 9.30
C GLU A 76 -7.05 2.19 8.41
N TYR A 77 -6.94 2.79 7.22
CA TYR A 77 -7.98 2.77 6.21
C TYR A 77 -8.38 1.33 5.84
N LEU A 78 -7.40 0.47 5.54
CA LEU A 78 -7.66 -0.92 5.17
C LEU A 78 -8.23 -1.73 6.33
N LEU A 79 -7.71 -1.55 7.54
CA LEU A 79 -8.26 -2.20 8.75
C LEU A 79 -9.74 -1.83 8.93
N ALA A 80 -10.08 -0.54 8.80
CA ALA A 80 -11.45 -0.06 8.92
C ALA A 80 -12.39 -0.60 7.83
N LYS A 81 -11.92 -0.71 6.58
CA LYS A 81 -12.74 -1.17 5.45
C LYS A 81 -12.91 -2.70 5.39
N THR A 82 -11.97 -3.45 5.96
CA THR A 82 -11.90 -4.92 5.78
C THR A 82 -12.19 -5.69 7.04
N GLY A 83 -12.05 -5.07 8.22
CA GLY A 83 -12.22 -5.73 9.51
C GLY A 83 -11.16 -6.79 9.81
N ILE A 84 -10.06 -6.87 9.05
CA ILE A 84 -9.00 -7.82 9.41
C ILE A 84 -8.37 -7.42 10.76
N PRO A 85 -7.97 -8.38 11.60
CA PRO A 85 -7.27 -8.08 12.83
C PRO A 85 -5.94 -7.35 12.57
N GLN A 86 -5.64 -6.34 13.39
CA GLN A 86 -4.48 -5.46 13.19
C GLN A 86 -3.13 -6.22 13.21
N GLU A 87 -3.08 -7.36 13.88
CA GLU A 87 -1.88 -8.18 14.05
C GLU A 87 -1.52 -8.94 12.75
N LYS A 88 -2.49 -9.06 11.84
CA LYS A 88 -2.28 -9.67 10.52
C LYS A 88 -1.54 -8.77 9.55
N LEU A 89 -1.46 -7.47 9.82
CA LEU A 89 -0.83 -6.50 8.94
C LEU A 89 0.43 -5.90 9.58
N GLN A 90 1.56 -6.15 8.94
CA GLN A 90 2.85 -5.65 9.40
C GLN A 90 2.88 -4.13 9.30
N TYR A 91 3.61 -3.49 10.21
CA TYR A 91 3.81 -2.04 10.18
C TYR A 91 5.21 -1.66 10.65
N ALA A 92 5.67 -0.50 10.19
CA ALA A 92 6.88 0.16 10.66
C ALA A 92 6.50 1.52 11.30
N PRO A 93 7.16 1.92 12.40
CA PRO A 93 6.91 3.22 13.00
C PRO A 93 7.35 4.33 12.04
N LEU A 94 6.54 5.38 11.97
CA LEU A 94 6.81 6.59 11.22
C LEU A 94 6.49 7.82 12.08
N GLU A 95 7.50 8.66 12.27
CA GLU A 95 7.33 10.01 12.81
C GLU A 95 6.91 10.94 11.67
N LEU A 96 5.65 11.42 11.70
CA LEU A 96 5.16 12.45 10.78
C LEU A 96 5.58 13.86 11.25
N SER A 97 5.57 14.06 12.56
CA SER A 97 6.02 15.25 13.28
C SER A 97 6.40 14.84 14.71
N PRO A 98 7.07 15.71 15.51
CA PRO A 98 7.51 15.36 16.86
C PRO A 98 6.44 14.73 17.76
N ASP A 99 5.18 15.18 17.63
CA ASP A 99 4.05 14.71 18.43
C ASP A 99 3.14 13.70 17.72
N VAL A 100 3.44 13.34 16.46
CA VAL A 100 2.59 12.46 15.64
C VAL A 100 3.39 11.29 15.11
N ASN A 101 3.15 10.13 15.71
CA ASN A 101 3.71 8.84 15.32
C ASN A 101 2.61 7.91 14.81
N ILE A 102 2.81 7.31 13.64
CA ILE A 102 1.87 6.36 13.05
C ILE A 102 2.57 5.05 12.66
N GLY A 103 1.78 4.00 12.45
CA GLY A 103 2.28 2.74 11.90
C GLY A 103 2.03 2.66 10.39
N VAL A 104 3.08 2.79 9.57
CA VAL A 104 2.97 2.57 8.13
C VAL A 104 2.91 1.08 7.84
N GLY A 105 1.82 0.64 7.22
CA GLY A 105 1.65 -0.77 6.86
C GLY A 105 2.54 -1.21 5.71
N PHE A 106 2.95 -2.47 5.71
CA PHE A 106 3.64 -3.07 4.57
C PHE A 106 3.35 -4.57 4.42
N ILE A 107 3.55 -5.09 3.22
CA ILE A 107 3.42 -6.52 2.90
C ILE A 107 4.71 -6.96 2.21
N THR A 108 5.34 -8.02 2.69
CA THR A 108 6.55 -8.60 2.09
C THR A 108 6.32 -10.07 1.77
N SER A 109 7.26 -10.70 1.06
CA SER A 109 7.27 -12.16 0.84
C SER A 109 7.54 -12.98 2.11
N ALA A 110 8.02 -12.34 3.19
CA ALA A 110 8.35 -13.04 4.44
C ALA A 110 7.11 -13.57 5.18
N LYS A 111 5.92 -13.03 4.89
CA LYS A 111 4.63 -13.49 5.44
C LYS A 111 3.58 -13.53 4.34
N PRO A 112 2.65 -14.50 4.34
CA PRO A 112 1.54 -14.51 3.41
C PRO A 112 0.74 -13.20 3.49
N CYS A 113 0.33 -12.66 2.34
CA CYS A 113 -0.53 -11.48 2.29
C CYS A 113 -1.83 -11.77 3.06
N PRO A 114 -2.23 -10.93 4.04
CA PRO A 114 -3.40 -11.18 4.87
C PRO A 114 -4.73 -11.09 4.12
N PHE A 115 -4.70 -10.57 2.90
CA PHE A 115 -5.84 -10.43 2.01
C PHE A 115 -5.89 -11.52 0.92
N LEU A 116 -5.00 -12.52 0.98
CA LEU A 116 -5.04 -13.65 0.07
C LEU A 116 -6.13 -14.63 0.52
N THR A 117 -7.07 -14.93 -0.35
CA THR A 117 -8.14 -15.90 -0.12
C THR A 117 -7.66 -17.33 -0.33
N ALA A 118 -8.47 -18.31 0.08
CA ALA A 118 -8.16 -19.74 -0.10
C ALA A 118 -8.04 -20.14 -1.58
N ASP A 119 -8.78 -19.47 -2.47
CA ASP A 119 -8.69 -19.60 -3.92
C ASP A 119 -7.62 -18.70 -4.55
N HIS A 120 -6.70 -18.18 -3.73
CA HIS A 120 -5.54 -17.43 -4.20
C HIS A 120 -5.89 -16.12 -4.93
N GLY A 121 -6.99 -15.47 -4.54
CA GLY A 121 -7.37 -14.14 -4.99
C GLY A 121 -7.08 -13.07 -3.93
N CYS A 122 -6.96 -11.82 -4.36
CA CYS A 122 -6.89 -10.67 -3.46
C CYS A 122 -8.32 -10.23 -3.05
N SER A 123 -8.71 -10.49 -1.81
CA SER A 123 -10.05 -10.13 -1.29
C SER A 123 -10.31 -8.62 -1.29
N ILE A 124 -9.25 -7.81 -1.24
CA ILE A 124 -9.31 -6.35 -1.24
C ILE A 124 -8.95 -5.75 -2.58
N HIS A 125 -8.98 -6.51 -3.68
CA HIS A 125 -8.45 -6.05 -4.97
C HIS A 125 -8.99 -4.66 -5.36
N ALA A 126 -10.27 -4.38 -5.11
CA ALA A 126 -10.91 -3.10 -5.41
C ALA A 126 -10.41 -1.90 -4.59
N ILE A 127 -9.84 -2.13 -3.40
CA ILE A 127 -9.35 -1.11 -2.46
C ILE A 127 -7.87 -1.30 -2.10
N ARG A 128 -7.13 -2.10 -2.88
CA ARG A 128 -5.72 -2.41 -2.64
C ARG A 128 -4.84 -1.14 -2.55
N PRO A 129 -3.73 -1.19 -1.78
CA PRO A 129 -2.82 -0.06 -1.59
C PRO A 129 -2.39 0.63 -2.89
N LEU A 130 -2.11 1.93 -2.85
CA LEU A 130 -1.61 2.65 -4.04
C LEU A 130 -0.38 1.97 -4.65
N ASP A 131 0.54 1.50 -3.81
CA ASP A 131 1.74 0.80 -4.29
C ASP A 131 1.40 -0.52 -5.00
N CYS A 132 0.45 -1.31 -4.45
CA CYS A 132 -0.09 -2.48 -5.13
C CYS A 132 -0.76 -2.14 -6.47
N ARG A 133 -1.32 -0.94 -6.63
CA ARG A 133 -1.93 -0.48 -7.90
C ARG A 133 -0.89 0.00 -8.91
N SER A 134 0.23 0.50 -8.40
CA SER A 134 1.29 1.11 -9.21
C SER A 134 2.21 0.06 -9.80
N PHE A 135 2.36 -1.10 -9.13
CA PHE A 135 3.15 -2.21 -9.63
C PHE A 135 2.80 -2.59 -11.08
N PRO A 136 3.79 -2.79 -11.98
CA PRO A 136 5.24 -2.85 -11.74
C PRO A 136 6.00 -1.52 -11.75
N LEU A 137 5.32 -0.37 -11.79
CA LEU A 137 5.97 0.93 -11.65
C LEU A 137 6.24 1.22 -10.17
N ILE A 138 7.52 1.22 -9.81
CA ILE A 138 7.99 1.42 -8.43
C ILE A 138 8.54 2.84 -8.28
N PRO A 139 7.98 3.67 -7.38
CA PRO A 139 8.56 4.96 -7.06
C PRO A 139 9.85 4.79 -6.23
N PHE A 140 10.78 5.72 -6.41
CA PHE A 140 12.00 5.83 -5.62
C PHE A 140 12.19 7.30 -5.24
N PHE A 141 12.37 7.58 -3.95
CA PHE A 141 12.50 8.95 -3.46
C PHE A 141 13.97 9.35 -3.34
N CYS A 142 14.36 10.42 -4.01
CA CYS A 142 15.72 10.94 -3.93
C CYS A 142 15.94 11.72 -2.63
N SER A 143 17.20 11.86 -2.22
CA SER A 143 17.59 12.60 -1.01
C SER A 143 17.29 14.11 -1.09
N ASP A 144 17.18 14.66 -2.31
CA ASP A 144 16.72 16.03 -2.57
C ASP A 144 15.20 16.19 -2.46
N GLY A 145 14.49 15.11 -2.14
CA GLY A 145 13.03 15.07 -2.04
C GLY A 145 12.31 14.87 -3.35
N SER A 146 13.00 14.79 -4.49
CA SER A 146 12.39 14.44 -5.77
C SER A 146 11.98 12.96 -5.82
N ILE A 147 11.18 12.61 -6.83
CA ILE A 147 10.73 11.24 -7.08
C ILE A 147 11.18 10.77 -8.46
N ALA A 148 11.84 9.62 -8.49
CA ALA A 148 12.14 8.86 -9.69
C ALA A 148 11.25 7.61 -9.74
N PHE A 149 11.25 6.94 -10.88
CA PHE A 149 10.48 5.73 -11.09
C PHE A 149 11.33 4.69 -11.80
N ARG A 150 11.14 3.43 -11.43
CA ARG A 150 11.69 2.27 -12.14
C ARG A 150 10.58 1.27 -12.42
N VAL A 151 10.74 0.50 -13.48
CA VAL A 151 9.86 -0.65 -13.74
C VAL A 151 10.53 -1.88 -13.16
N ASP A 152 9.77 -2.68 -12.42
CA ASP A 152 10.25 -3.94 -11.88
C ASP A 152 10.64 -4.91 -13.00
N ILE A 153 11.89 -5.40 -12.96
CA ILE A 153 12.45 -6.28 -14.00
C ILE A 153 12.00 -7.74 -13.85
N GLU A 154 11.54 -8.13 -12.67
CA GLU A 154 11.09 -9.49 -12.34
C GLU A 154 9.61 -9.69 -12.66
N CYS A 155 8.86 -8.61 -12.92
CA CYS A 155 7.48 -8.67 -13.38
C CYS A 155 7.39 -9.18 -14.83
N PRO A 156 6.79 -10.36 -15.08
CA PRO A 156 6.69 -10.91 -16.44
C PRO A 156 5.83 -10.06 -17.39
N SER A 157 4.95 -9.22 -16.84
CA SER A 157 4.07 -8.31 -17.58
C SER A 157 4.62 -6.89 -17.68
N ALA A 158 5.79 -6.59 -17.09
CA ALA A 158 6.37 -5.24 -17.12
C ALA A 158 6.54 -4.66 -18.52
N LYS A 159 6.86 -5.52 -19.50
CA LYS A 159 7.05 -5.08 -20.89
C LYS A 159 5.76 -4.71 -21.61
N THR A 160 4.59 -5.02 -21.04
CA THR A 160 3.29 -4.74 -21.66
C THR A 160 2.57 -3.56 -21.00
N ILE A 161 3.11 -3.00 -19.92
CA ILE A 161 2.48 -1.86 -19.23
C ILE A 161 2.35 -0.66 -20.19
N SER A 162 1.14 -0.11 -20.28
CA SER A 162 0.87 0.96 -21.24
C SER A 162 1.59 2.25 -20.86
N ALA A 163 2.08 2.99 -21.86
CA ALA A 163 2.76 4.26 -21.62
C ALA A 163 1.82 5.31 -20.99
N ALA A 164 0.54 5.31 -21.40
CA ALA A 164 -0.48 6.19 -20.83
C ALA A 164 -0.71 5.90 -19.34
N PHE A 165 -0.85 4.62 -18.98
CA PHE A 165 -1.02 4.22 -17.58
C PHE A 165 0.22 4.55 -16.73
N GLN A 166 1.42 4.32 -17.27
CA GLN A 166 2.67 4.72 -16.60
C GLN A 166 2.70 6.23 -16.34
N ALA A 167 2.42 7.05 -17.36
CA ALA A 167 2.42 8.50 -17.22
C ALA A 167 1.41 8.96 -16.16
N ARG A 168 0.21 8.34 -16.14
CA ARG A 168 -0.82 8.61 -15.16
C ARG A 168 -0.40 8.26 -13.73
N LEU A 169 0.20 7.09 -13.53
CA LEU A 169 0.72 6.71 -12.21
C LEU A 169 1.83 7.64 -11.74
N MET A 170 2.77 8.01 -12.63
CA MET A 170 3.83 8.96 -12.30
C MET A 170 3.27 10.32 -11.88
N GLU A 171 2.23 10.80 -12.56
CA GLU A 171 1.53 12.04 -12.21
C GLU A 171 0.90 11.94 -10.81
N ILE A 172 0.19 10.85 -10.53
CA ILE A 172 -0.44 10.63 -9.21
C ILE A 172 0.60 10.66 -8.09
N TRP A 173 1.68 9.90 -8.24
CA TRP A 173 2.76 9.87 -7.23
C TRP A 173 3.43 11.24 -7.05
N ARG A 174 3.63 12.01 -8.13
CA ARG A 174 4.15 13.38 -8.06
C ARG A 174 3.18 14.32 -7.34
N ASN A 175 1.88 14.18 -7.58
CA ASN A 175 0.86 15.00 -6.92
C ASN A 175 0.73 14.68 -5.43
N LEU A 176 1.05 13.45 -5.01
CA LEU A 176 1.10 13.06 -3.60
C LEU A 176 2.37 13.52 -2.89
N LEU A 177 3.43 13.83 -3.64
CA LEU A 177 4.75 14.13 -3.08
C LEU A 177 4.70 15.23 -2.00
N PRO A 178 3.99 16.36 -2.18
CA PRO A 178 3.92 17.42 -1.15
C PRO A 178 3.32 16.95 0.18
N ASP A 179 2.43 15.95 0.15
CA ASP A 179 1.74 15.43 1.34
C ASP A 179 2.55 14.35 2.08
N MET A 180 3.57 13.77 1.43
CA MET A 180 4.39 12.72 2.00
C MET A 180 5.61 13.32 2.72
N PRO A 181 5.77 13.20 4.05
CA PRO A 181 6.94 13.74 4.73
C PRO A 181 8.22 13.00 4.34
N MET A 182 9.37 13.66 4.52
CA MET A 182 10.67 13.06 4.18
C MET A 182 10.92 11.75 4.94
N SER A 183 10.49 11.66 6.19
CA SER A 183 10.58 10.42 6.99
C SER A 183 9.87 9.24 6.33
N TYR A 184 8.69 9.48 5.74
CA TYR A 184 7.96 8.46 4.98
C TYR A 184 8.73 8.05 3.72
N ARG A 185 9.21 9.03 2.96
CA ARG A 185 9.95 8.80 1.71
C ARG A 185 11.21 7.95 1.95
N MET A 186 11.92 8.21 3.05
CA MET A 186 13.11 7.44 3.43
C MET A 186 12.76 6.05 3.96
N LEU A 187 11.67 5.92 4.73
CA LEU A 187 11.16 4.61 5.13
C LEU A 187 10.78 3.76 3.92
N TYR A 188 10.11 4.36 2.93
CA TYR A 188 9.68 3.71 1.71
C TYR A 188 10.86 3.07 0.96
N ASN A 189 11.96 3.80 0.80
CA ASN A 189 13.14 3.27 0.11
C ASN A 189 13.87 2.16 0.88
N LYS A 190 13.66 2.06 2.20
CA LYS A 190 14.35 1.11 3.07
C LYS A 190 13.64 -0.24 3.17
N LEU A 191 12.31 -0.24 3.03
CA LEU A 191 11.46 -1.43 3.07
C LEU A 191 11.51 -2.20 1.74
#